data_AF-A0A3B9Z251-F1
#
_entry.id   AF-A0A3B9Z251-F1
#
_cell.length_a   1.000
_cell.length_b   1.000
_cell.length_c   1.000
_cell.angle_alpha   90.00
_cell.angle_beta   90.00
_cell.angle_gamma   90.00
#
_symmetry.space_group_name_H-M   'P 1'
#
loop_
_entity.id
_entity.type
_entity.pdbx_description
1 polymer ?
#
loop_
_entity_poly.entity_id
_entity_poly.type
_entity_poly.pdbx_seq_one_letter_code
_entity_poly.pdbx_strand_id
1 'polypeptide(L)'
;MSIQTLEKITVVVAVVVLGVALSVGATGLPLLGLAFAIVITVSAGLDLILRGEARRGSTVEQFILPSALVFGALFFLPLLPTGTQFVIGLGGFGALTFAVLWTEWALTRQVLRRDYGETVLALTGYVAAFVLYGAIYQTRTRSLFSATAIVAVTILLSARHLRLTQVAFPDRTPEPTPTLDITTLSVPERLRMSGRFPVVRAPDLTASGRFRTLAPSWRRTLLYASVTGIGVGEVTWALNYWPLNGLQGGAFLLAVYYFVTGILTYALHARLRLRVTLEYGVITLAGLLLIAFIGLMPRSL
;
A
#
# COMPACT_ATOMS: atom_id res chain seq x y z
N MET A 1 12.95 -11.99 17.17
CA MET A 1 11.79 -12.63 16.50
C MET A 1 11.68 -14.05 17.02
N SER A 2 10.49 -14.52 17.40
CA SER A 2 10.28 -15.92 17.80
C SER A 2 10.39 -16.86 16.61
N ILE A 3 11.08 -17.99 16.78
CA ILE A 3 11.25 -19.02 15.74
C ILE A 3 9.89 -19.45 15.17
N GLN A 4 8.89 -19.63 16.03
CA GLN A 4 7.52 -19.98 15.64
C GLN A 4 6.86 -18.98 14.68
N THR A 5 7.18 -17.69 14.79
CA THR A 5 6.58 -16.66 13.91
C THR A 5 7.26 -16.68 12.54
N LEU A 6 8.57 -16.92 12.50
CA LEU A 6 9.32 -17.07 11.25
C LEU A 6 8.82 -18.29 10.47
N GLU A 7 8.60 -19.39 11.18
CA GLU A 7 8.03 -20.62 10.62
C GLU A 7 6.65 -20.36 10.01
N LYS A 8 5.73 -19.70 10.73
CA LYS A 8 4.41 -19.34 10.21
C LYS A 8 4.48 -18.48 8.94
N ILE A 9 5.31 -17.43 8.93
CA ILE A 9 5.47 -16.58 7.73
C ILE A 9 6.02 -17.39 6.56
N THR A 10 7.03 -18.23 6.81
CA THR A 10 7.66 -19.06 5.78
C THR A 10 6.68 -20.07 5.19
N VAL A 11 5.84 -20.69 6.03
CA VAL A 11 4.79 -21.61 5.57
C VAL A 11 3.78 -20.90 4.68
N VAL A 12 3.31 -19.71 5.06
CA VAL A 12 2.38 -18.93 4.22
C VAL A 12 3.02 -18.60 2.87
N VAL A 13 4.28 -18.14 2.86
CA VAL A 13 5.01 -17.83 1.61
C VAL A 13 5.21 -19.07 0.75
N ALA A 14 5.55 -20.22 1.36
CA ALA A 14 5.70 -21.47 0.63
C ALA A 14 4.38 -21.91 -0.04
N VAL A 15 3.25 -21.76 0.66
CA VAL A 15 1.91 -22.05 0.11
C VAL A 15 1.59 -21.12 -1.06
N VAL A 16 1.94 -19.83 -0.97
CA VAL A 16 1.78 -18.88 -2.09
C VAL A 16 2.61 -19.30 -3.28
N VAL A 17 3.90 -19.55 -3.08
CA VAL A 17 4.83 -19.90 -4.15
C VAL A 17 4.37 -21.18 -4.84
N LEU A 18 3.99 -22.21 -4.07
CA LEU A 18 3.50 -23.46 -4.61
C LEU A 18 2.16 -23.28 -5.33
N GLY A 19 1.21 -22.53 -4.75
CA GLY A 19 -0.06 -22.24 -5.38
C GLY A 19 0.09 -21.50 -6.71
N VAL A 20 0.95 -20.46 -6.74
CA VAL A 20 1.26 -19.72 -7.97
C VAL A 20 1.92 -20.63 -9.00
N ALA A 21 2.87 -21.49 -8.60
CA ALA A 21 3.50 -22.44 -9.52
C ALA A 21 2.48 -23.43 -10.12
N LEU A 22 1.55 -23.95 -9.31
CA LEU A 22 0.49 -24.85 -9.77
C LEU A 22 -0.52 -24.16 -10.70
N SER A 23 -0.73 -22.86 -10.52
CA SER A 23 -1.68 -22.07 -11.31
C SER A 23 -1.29 -21.93 -12.79
N VAL A 24 -0.01 -22.10 -13.14
CA VAL A 24 0.51 -21.86 -14.49
C VAL A 24 -0.12 -22.80 -15.52
N GLY A 25 -0.47 -24.02 -15.11
CA GLY A 25 -1.17 -24.98 -15.97
C GLY A 25 -2.68 -24.74 -16.07
N ALA A 26 -3.25 -23.84 -15.26
CA ALA A 26 -4.67 -23.58 -15.22
C ALA A 26 -5.02 -22.39 -16.14
N THR A 27 -6.10 -22.54 -16.91
CA THR A 27 -6.65 -21.46 -17.74
C THR A 27 -8.15 -21.29 -17.48
N GLY A 28 -8.65 -20.06 -17.61
CA GLY A 28 -10.09 -19.76 -17.44
C GLY A 28 -10.57 -19.80 -15.98
N LEU A 29 -11.73 -20.42 -15.74
CA LEU A 29 -12.38 -20.46 -14.42
C LEU A 29 -11.53 -21.12 -13.30
N PRO A 30 -10.82 -22.25 -13.52
CA PRO A 30 -9.97 -22.84 -12.48
C PRO A 30 -8.86 -21.91 -12.02
N LEU A 31 -8.27 -21.12 -12.92
CA LEU A 31 -7.24 -20.13 -12.57
C LEU A 31 -7.79 -19.08 -11.60
N LEU A 32 -8.99 -18.57 -11.87
CA LEU A 32 -9.65 -17.60 -10.99
C LEU A 32 -9.96 -18.21 -9.61
N GLY A 33 -10.49 -19.43 -9.58
CA GLY A 33 -10.76 -20.15 -8.33
C GLY A 33 -9.50 -20.34 -7.49
N LEU A 34 -8.40 -20.75 -8.12
CA LEU A 34 -7.10 -20.95 -7.47
C LEU A 34 -6.50 -19.61 -7.02
N ALA A 35 -6.63 -18.55 -7.82
CA ALA A 35 -6.22 -17.19 -7.45
C ALA A 35 -6.93 -16.71 -6.18
N PHE A 36 -8.26 -16.84 -6.12
CA PHE A 36 -9.04 -16.49 -4.94
C PHE A 36 -8.66 -17.36 -3.74
N ALA A 37 -8.44 -18.66 -3.93
CA ALA A 37 -7.99 -19.55 -2.86
C ALA A 37 -6.63 -19.13 -2.29
N ILE A 38 -5.66 -18.78 -3.14
CA ILE A 38 -4.35 -18.26 -2.67
C ILE A 38 -4.55 -16.94 -1.92
N VAL A 39 -5.30 -15.99 -2.49
CA VAL A 39 -5.55 -14.68 -1.85
C VAL A 39 -6.21 -14.84 -0.48
N ILE A 40 -7.22 -15.71 -0.37
CA ILE A 40 -7.88 -16.05 0.90
C ILE A 40 -6.87 -16.65 1.86
N THR A 41 -6.04 -17.59 1.41
CA THR A 41 -5.04 -18.26 2.25
C THR A 41 -3.99 -17.29 2.78
N VAL A 42 -3.50 -16.37 1.94
CA VAL A 42 -2.55 -15.33 2.35
C VAL A 42 -3.18 -14.35 3.33
N SER A 43 -4.41 -13.92 3.04
CA SER A 43 -5.12 -12.96 3.89
C SER A 43 -5.44 -13.57 5.24
N ALA A 44 -5.92 -14.82 5.27
CA ALA A 44 -6.18 -15.58 6.49
C ALA A 44 -4.87 -15.87 7.24
N GLY A 45 -3.80 -16.24 6.55
CA GLY A 45 -2.48 -16.46 7.14
C GLY A 45 -1.95 -15.20 7.85
N LEU A 46 -2.03 -14.04 7.20
CA LEU A 46 -1.66 -12.76 7.80
C LEU A 46 -2.56 -12.44 9.02
N ASP A 47 -3.87 -12.61 8.89
CA ASP A 47 -4.82 -12.37 9.99
C ASP A 47 -4.53 -13.27 11.20
N LEU A 48 -4.22 -14.55 10.99
CA LEU A 48 -3.85 -15.49 12.05
C LEU A 48 -2.52 -15.12 12.71
N ILE A 49 -1.52 -14.71 11.93
CA ILE A 49 -0.22 -14.26 12.44
C ILE A 49 -0.40 -13.00 13.30
N LEU A 50 -1.22 -12.06 12.86
CA LEU A 50 -1.46 -10.81 13.57
C LEU A 50 -2.36 -10.99 14.80
N ARG A 51 -3.47 -11.73 14.70
CA ARG A 51 -4.40 -11.99 15.82
C ARG A 51 -3.79 -12.85 16.91
N GLY A 52 -2.90 -13.78 16.56
CA GLY A 52 -2.24 -14.66 17.53
C GLY A 52 -1.30 -13.92 18.48
N GLU A 53 -0.86 -12.70 18.14
CA GLU A 53 0.20 -12.00 18.86
C GLU A 53 -0.13 -10.54 19.23
N ALA A 54 -1.07 -9.88 18.57
CA ALA A 54 -1.45 -8.49 18.84
C ALA A 54 -2.95 -8.33 19.14
N ARG A 55 -3.30 -7.65 20.24
CA ARG A 55 -4.69 -7.23 20.56
C ARG A 55 -5.19 -6.07 19.68
N ARG A 56 -4.84 -6.04 18.40
CA ARG A 56 -5.30 -5.03 17.43
C ARG A 56 -6.16 -5.73 16.38
N GLY A 57 -7.35 -5.19 16.13
CA GLY A 57 -8.24 -5.70 15.07
C GLY A 57 -7.57 -5.59 13.71
N SER A 58 -7.70 -6.64 12.89
CA SER A 58 -7.24 -6.62 11.51
C SER A 58 -8.03 -5.61 10.70
N THR A 59 -7.32 -4.84 9.90
CA THR A 59 -7.93 -3.83 9.03
C THR A 59 -7.88 -4.35 7.60
N VAL A 60 -9.02 -4.30 6.89
CA VAL A 60 -9.17 -4.80 5.50
C VAL A 60 -8.07 -4.28 4.55
N GLU A 61 -7.53 -3.09 4.83
CA GLU A 61 -6.45 -2.46 4.07
C GLU A 61 -5.13 -3.23 4.08
N GLN A 62 -4.86 -4.02 5.14
CA GLN A 62 -3.63 -4.82 5.24
C GLN A 62 -3.60 -5.95 4.21
N PHE A 63 -4.77 -6.37 3.72
CA PHE A 63 -4.89 -7.44 2.72
C PHE A 63 -4.68 -6.95 1.29
N ILE A 64 -4.73 -5.63 1.03
CA ILE A 64 -4.64 -5.08 -0.33
C ILE A 64 -3.28 -5.39 -0.96
N LEU A 65 -2.18 -5.14 -0.24
CA LEU A 65 -0.81 -5.32 -0.74
C LEU A 65 -0.47 -6.79 -1.05
N PRO A 66 -0.67 -7.75 -0.13
CA PRO A 66 -0.38 -9.15 -0.43
C PRO A 66 -1.26 -9.71 -1.54
N SER A 67 -2.54 -9.31 -1.60
CA SER A 67 -3.44 -9.72 -2.69
C SER A 67 -2.96 -9.18 -4.04
N ALA A 68 -2.54 -7.92 -4.10
CA ALA A 68 -1.99 -7.31 -5.30
C ALA A 68 -0.71 -8.02 -5.79
N LEU A 69 0.17 -8.45 -4.87
CA LEU A 69 1.35 -9.24 -5.24
C LEU A 69 0.98 -10.62 -5.79
N VAL A 70 -0.01 -11.31 -5.20
CA VAL A 70 -0.49 -12.60 -5.71
C VAL A 70 -1.08 -12.46 -7.11
N PHE A 71 -1.99 -11.51 -7.31
CA PHE A 71 -2.53 -11.25 -8.66
C PHE A 71 -1.43 -10.83 -9.63
N GLY A 72 -0.49 -9.99 -9.19
CA GLY A 72 0.68 -9.60 -9.97
C GLY A 72 1.48 -10.82 -10.44
N ALA A 73 1.79 -11.74 -9.53
CA ALA A 73 2.51 -12.97 -9.85
C ALA A 73 1.75 -13.84 -10.85
N LEU A 74 0.44 -14.03 -10.64
CA LEU A 74 -0.41 -14.86 -11.49
C LEU A 74 -0.57 -14.31 -12.91
N PHE A 75 -0.62 -13.00 -13.08
CA PHE A 75 -0.74 -12.38 -14.40
C PHE A 75 0.62 -12.17 -15.08
N PHE A 76 1.69 -11.95 -14.32
CA PHE A 76 3.00 -11.60 -14.87
C PHE A 76 3.88 -12.81 -15.16
N LEU A 77 3.91 -13.83 -14.29
CA LEU A 77 4.77 -14.99 -14.49
C LEU A 77 4.48 -15.77 -15.78
N PRO A 78 3.22 -15.96 -16.21
CA PRO A 78 2.93 -16.61 -17.49
C PRO A 78 3.45 -15.84 -18.72
N LEU A 79 3.83 -14.57 -18.56
CA LEU A 79 4.38 -13.74 -19.64
C LEU A 79 5.88 -13.95 -19.83
N LEU A 80 6.55 -14.67 -18.93
CA LEU A 80 7.99 -14.92 -18.99
C LEU A 80 8.29 -16.09 -19.95
N PRO A 81 8.99 -15.86 -21.07
CA PRO A 81 9.18 -16.86 -22.12
C PRO A 81 10.11 -18.02 -21.75
N THR A 82 10.96 -17.87 -20.72
CA THR A 82 11.98 -18.87 -20.37
C THR A 82 11.73 -19.46 -18.97
N GLY A 83 11.91 -20.78 -18.82
CA GLY A 83 11.78 -21.46 -17.52
C GLY A 83 12.67 -20.89 -16.41
N THR A 84 13.89 -20.45 -16.75
CA THR A 84 14.78 -19.78 -15.79
C THR A 84 14.23 -18.43 -15.34
N GLN A 85 13.70 -17.63 -16.27
CA GLN A 85 13.05 -16.36 -15.93
C GLN A 85 11.83 -16.59 -15.05
N PHE A 86 11.05 -17.65 -15.33
CA PHE A 86 9.93 -18.06 -14.49
C PHE A 86 10.35 -18.36 -13.05
N VAL A 87 11.40 -19.16 -12.84
CA VAL A 87 11.90 -19.49 -11.49
C VAL A 87 12.42 -18.26 -10.77
N ILE A 88 13.18 -17.40 -11.47
CA ILE A 88 13.67 -16.13 -10.90
C ILE A 88 12.49 -15.24 -10.50
N GLY A 89 11.49 -15.11 -11.39
CA GLY A 89 10.28 -14.33 -11.12
C GLY A 89 9.53 -14.88 -9.91
N LEU A 90 9.33 -16.19 -9.85
CA LEU A 90 8.63 -16.88 -8.76
C LEU A 90 9.35 -16.66 -7.42
N GLY A 91 10.69 -16.80 -7.40
CA GLY A 91 11.51 -16.48 -6.24
C GLY A 91 11.41 -15.01 -5.83
N GLY A 92 11.40 -14.10 -6.81
CA GLY A 92 11.21 -12.66 -6.60
C GLY A 92 9.86 -12.32 -5.96
N PHE A 93 8.76 -12.90 -6.46
CA PHE A 93 7.42 -12.72 -5.86
C PHE A 93 7.33 -13.32 -4.45
N GLY A 94 7.94 -14.49 -4.22
CA GLY A 94 8.04 -15.08 -2.90
C GLY A 94 8.78 -14.17 -1.92
N ALA A 95 9.93 -13.62 -2.31
CA ALA A 95 10.71 -12.69 -1.51
C ALA A 95 9.95 -11.38 -1.22
N LEU A 96 9.26 -10.81 -2.22
CA LEU A 96 8.42 -9.63 -2.04
C LEU A 96 7.27 -9.91 -1.06
N THR A 97 6.59 -11.04 -1.21
CA THR A 97 5.49 -11.42 -0.31
C THR A 97 6.01 -11.61 1.12
N PHE A 98 7.15 -12.28 1.30
CA PHE A 98 7.82 -12.41 2.59
C PHE A 98 8.14 -11.03 3.19
N ALA A 99 8.72 -10.12 2.41
CA ALA A 99 9.05 -8.77 2.87
C ALA A 99 7.82 -7.98 3.32
N VAL A 100 6.68 -8.12 2.64
CA VAL A 100 5.40 -7.50 3.05
C VAL A 100 4.94 -8.07 4.38
N LEU A 101 4.82 -9.40 4.49
CA LEU A 101 4.36 -10.07 5.71
C LEU A 101 5.27 -9.71 6.91
N TRP A 102 6.58 -9.72 6.69
CA TRP A 102 7.57 -9.33 7.68
C TRP A 102 7.39 -7.88 8.14
N THR A 103 7.26 -6.95 7.18
CA THR A 103 7.20 -5.52 7.48
C THR A 103 5.91 -5.16 8.22
N GLU A 104 4.77 -5.73 7.83
CA GLU A 104 3.49 -5.58 8.54
C GLU A 104 3.59 -6.09 9.98
N TRP A 105 4.20 -7.27 10.17
CA TRP A 105 4.44 -7.83 11.50
C TRP A 105 5.36 -6.92 12.35
N ALA A 106 6.46 -6.45 11.77
CA ALA A 106 7.45 -5.65 12.48
C ALA A 106 6.93 -4.25 12.84
N LEU A 107 6.12 -3.64 11.97
CA LEU A 107 5.39 -2.39 12.25
C LEU A 107 4.36 -2.57 13.36
N THR A 108 3.62 -3.68 13.35
CA THR A 108 2.60 -3.97 14.37
C THR A 108 3.23 -4.10 15.76
N ARG A 109 4.42 -4.68 15.86
CA ARG A 109 5.16 -4.81 17.12
C ARG A 109 6.02 -3.59 17.50
N GLN A 110 6.01 -2.52 16.71
CA GLN A 110 6.90 -1.35 16.89
C GLN A 110 8.39 -1.73 16.97
N VAL A 111 8.77 -2.87 16.37
CA VAL A 111 10.17 -3.35 16.34
C VAL A 111 10.99 -2.51 15.35
N LEU A 112 10.35 -2.09 14.25
CA LEU A 112 10.92 -1.16 13.30
C LEU A 112 10.44 0.27 13.60
N ARG A 113 11.33 1.24 13.36
CA ARG A 113 10.92 2.65 13.22
C ARG A 113 9.86 2.74 12.13
N ARG A 114 8.76 3.41 12.46
CA ARG A 114 7.56 3.52 11.63
C ARG A 114 7.87 4.03 10.22
N ASP A 115 8.70 5.06 10.13
CA ASP A 115 9.13 5.69 8.86
C ASP A 115 9.72 4.67 7.86
N TYR A 116 10.56 3.76 8.37
CA TYR A 116 11.21 2.75 7.53
C TYR A 116 10.22 1.70 7.03
N GLY A 117 9.35 1.19 7.91
CA GLY A 117 8.37 0.18 7.50
C GLY A 117 7.35 0.72 6.50
N GLU A 118 6.91 1.96 6.69
CA GLU A 118 6.01 2.64 5.73
C GLU A 118 6.70 2.84 4.37
N THR A 119 7.99 3.17 4.36
CA THR A 119 8.79 3.30 3.13
C THR A 119 8.92 1.96 2.39
N VAL A 120 9.21 0.87 3.11
CA VAL A 120 9.33 -0.49 2.52
C VAL A 120 8.00 -0.96 1.93
N LEU A 121 6.89 -0.73 2.64
CA LEU A 121 5.55 -1.07 2.12
C LEU A 121 5.17 -0.20 0.92
N ALA A 122 5.53 1.09 0.92
CA ALA A 122 5.31 1.97 -0.22
C ALA A 122 6.10 1.51 -1.46
N LEU A 123 7.40 1.21 -1.29
CA LEU A 123 8.24 0.68 -2.37
C LEU A 123 7.68 -0.63 -2.92
N THR A 124 7.28 -1.55 -2.04
CA THR A 124 6.66 -2.81 -2.47
C THR A 124 5.33 -2.58 -3.21
N GLY A 125 4.55 -1.58 -2.79
CA GLY A 125 3.34 -1.16 -3.50
C GLY A 125 3.61 -0.65 -4.92
N TYR A 126 4.69 0.12 -5.12
CA TYR A 126 5.11 0.55 -6.46
C TYR A 126 5.59 -0.63 -7.32
N VAL A 127 6.31 -1.59 -6.75
CA VAL A 127 6.71 -2.82 -7.46
C VAL A 127 5.48 -3.64 -7.86
N ALA A 128 4.50 -3.81 -6.96
CA ALA A 128 3.24 -4.49 -7.27
C ALA A 128 2.46 -3.76 -8.38
N ALA A 129 2.40 -2.43 -8.34
CA ALA A 129 1.78 -1.61 -9.38
C ALA A 129 2.45 -1.84 -10.74
N PHE A 130 3.78 -1.79 -10.80
CA PHE A 130 4.55 -2.01 -12.03
C PHE A 130 4.24 -3.37 -12.66
N VAL A 131 4.27 -4.42 -11.85
CA VAL A 131 3.98 -5.79 -12.28
C VAL A 131 2.56 -5.89 -12.85
N LEU A 132 1.57 -5.40 -12.10
CA LEU A 132 0.16 -5.47 -12.50
C LEU A 132 -0.09 -4.65 -13.76
N TYR A 133 0.40 -3.41 -13.83
CA TYR A 133 0.26 -2.57 -15.02
C TYR A 133 0.93 -3.20 -16.24
N GLY A 134 2.14 -3.73 -16.08
CA GLY A 134 2.84 -4.42 -17.16
C GLY A 134 2.08 -5.64 -17.66
N ALA A 135 1.56 -6.46 -16.75
CA ALA A 135 0.81 -7.65 -17.11
C ALA A 135 -0.54 -7.31 -17.77
N ILE A 136 -1.29 -6.35 -17.22
CA ILE A 136 -2.56 -5.90 -17.79
C ILE A 136 -2.33 -5.27 -19.17
N TYR A 137 -1.28 -4.46 -19.34
CA TYR A 137 -0.97 -3.85 -20.62
C TYR A 137 -0.54 -4.88 -21.68
N GLN A 138 0.27 -5.87 -21.29
CA GLN A 138 0.76 -6.91 -22.20
C GLN A 138 -0.35 -7.82 -22.73
N THR A 139 -1.42 -8.05 -21.96
CA THR A 139 -2.51 -8.93 -22.40
C THR A 139 -3.27 -8.41 -23.63
N ARG A 140 -3.09 -7.14 -24.05
CA ARG A 140 -3.64 -6.53 -25.28
C ARG A 140 -5.11 -6.88 -25.56
N THR A 141 -5.89 -7.18 -24.53
CA THR A 141 -7.32 -7.42 -24.66
C THR A 141 -8.02 -6.09 -24.91
N ARG A 142 -9.18 -6.12 -25.60
CA ARG A 142 -9.93 -4.92 -26.04
C ARG A 142 -9.83 -3.78 -25.02
N SER A 143 -9.31 -2.61 -25.46
CA SER A 143 -8.95 -1.40 -24.68
C SER A 143 -9.79 -1.12 -23.42
N LEU A 144 -11.09 -1.37 -23.49
CA LEU A 144 -12.04 -1.20 -22.38
C LEU A 144 -11.74 -2.06 -21.15
N PHE A 145 -11.30 -3.32 -21.33
CA PHE A 145 -11.02 -4.22 -20.21
C PHE A 145 -9.69 -3.89 -19.51
N SER A 146 -8.66 -3.53 -20.26
CA SER A 146 -7.36 -3.16 -19.66
C SER A 146 -7.46 -1.84 -18.89
N ALA A 147 -8.15 -0.84 -19.44
CA ALA A 147 -8.37 0.43 -18.77
C ALA A 147 -9.15 0.27 -17.46
N THR A 148 -10.25 -0.50 -17.46
CA THR A 148 -11.05 -0.74 -16.24
C THR A 148 -10.27 -1.53 -15.18
N ALA A 149 -9.48 -2.51 -15.58
CA ALA A 149 -8.59 -3.24 -14.68
C ALA A 149 -7.51 -2.33 -14.07
N ILE A 150 -6.89 -1.47 -14.88
CA ILE A 150 -5.91 -0.48 -14.40
C ILE A 150 -6.56 0.49 -13.42
N VAL A 151 -7.71 1.07 -13.75
CA VAL A 151 -8.46 1.96 -12.83
C VAL A 151 -8.71 1.26 -11.49
N ALA A 152 -9.22 0.02 -11.50
CA ALA A 152 -9.51 -0.72 -10.28
C ALA A 152 -8.23 -0.95 -9.45
N VAL A 153 -7.15 -1.44 -10.08
CA VAL A 153 -5.85 -1.66 -9.41
C VAL A 153 -5.31 -0.36 -8.84
N THR A 154 -5.34 0.73 -9.61
CA THR A 154 -4.85 2.04 -9.19
C THR A 154 -5.65 2.59 -8.01
N ILE A 155 -6.99 2.43 -7.99
CA ILE A 155 -7.82 2.84 -6.86
C ILE A 155 -7.42 2.09 -5.59
N LEU A 156 -7.29 0.76 -5.67
CA LEU A 156 -6.91 -0.06 -4.53
C LEU A 156 -5.52 0.31 -3.99
N LEU A 157 -4.53 0.44 -4.87
CA LEU A 157 -3.15 0.79 -4.48
C LEU A 157 -3.02 2.22 -3.97
N SER A 158 -3.73 3.18 -4.59
CA SER A 158 -3.76 4.58 -4.12
C SER A 158 -4.37 4.68 -2.74
N ALA A 159 -5.50 3.99 -2.50
CA ALA A 159 -6.14 3.97 -1.20
C ALA A 159 -5.17 3.45 -0.13
N ARG A 160 -4.46 2.35 -0.43
CA ARG A 160 -3.45 1.80 0.49
C ARG A 160 -2.30 2.78 0.75
N HIS A 161 -1.75 3.39 -0.30
CA HIS A 161 -0.62 4.32 -0.19
C HIS A 161 -0.96 5.58 0.62
N LEU A 162 -2.13 6.18 0.35
CA LEU A 162 -2.62 7.35 1.09
C LEU A 162 -2.87 7.04 2.56
N ARG A 163 -3.32 5.81 2.87
CA ARG A 163 -3.53 5.38 4.25
C ARG A 163 -2.22 5.17 5.01
N LEU A 164 -1.15 4.74 4.35
CA LEU A 164 0.18 4.67 4.96
C LEU A 164 0.70 6.07 5.30
N THR A 165 0.55 7.03 4.39
CA THR A 165 1.08 8.40 4.58
C THR A 165 0.30 9.23 5.59
N GLN A 166 -1.03 9.06 5.71
CA GLN A 166 -1.86 9.87 6.60
C GLN A 166 -1.77 9.49 8.09
N VAL A 167 -1.31 8.28 8.44
CA VAL A 167 -1.18 7.87 9.85
C VAL A 167 0.14 8.37 10.48
N ALA A 168 1.07 8.88 9.67
CA ALA A 168 2.37 9.40 10.13
C ALA A 168 2.30 10.77 10.83
N PHE A 169 1.16 11.47 10.81
CA PHE A 169 1.00 12.78 11.45
C PHE A 169 0.05 12.72 12.65
N PRO A 170 0.56 12.47 13.88
CA PRO A 170 -0.04 13.11 15.03
C PRO A 170 0.24 14.60 14.88
N ASP A 171 -0.78 15.37 14.58
CA ASP A 171 -0.75 16.81 14.81
C ASP A 171 -0.58 17.04 16.31
N ARG A 172 0.68 17.12 16.73
CA ARG A 172 1.17 17.84 17.88
C ARG A 172 2.58 18.31 17.51
N THR A 173 2.70 19.58 17.11
CA THR A 173 3.61 20.41 17.92
C THR A 173 3.39 19.99 19.37
N PRO A 174 4.40 19.68 20.19
CA PRO A 174 4.13 19.61 21.62
C PRO A 174 3.52 20.97 21.95
N GLU A 175 2.19 21.03 21.98
CA GLU A 175 1.47 22.02 22.71
C GLU A 175 2.21 21.96 24.04
N PRO A 176 2.89 23.05 24.45
CA PRO A 176 3.68 23.04 25.66
C PRO A 176 2.77 22.37 26.66
N THR A 177 3.19 21.20 27.17
CA THR A 177 2.41 20.37 28.10
C THR A 177 1.64 21.37 28.91
N PRO A 178 0.29 21.43 28.88
CA PRO A 178 -0.39 22.41 29.70
C PRO A 178 0.17 22.08 31.07
N THR A 179 1.04 22.97 31.55
CA THR A 179 1.51 22.96 32.91
C THR A 179 0.20 23.23 33.57
N LEU A 180 -0.50 22.14 33.91
CA LEU A 180 -1.54 22.12 34.88
C LEU A 180 -0.83 22.76 36.04
N ASP A 181 -1.01 24.07 36.13
CA ASP A 181 -0.37 24.90 37.11
C ASP A 181 -1.15 24.54 38.36
N ILE A 182 -0.74 23.43 38.98
CA ILE A 182 -1.39 22.85 40.16
C ILE A 182 -1.44 23.89 41.29
N THR A 183 -0.58 24.91 41.16
CA THR A 183 -0.50 26.14 41.94
C THR A 183 -1.72 27.07 41.81
N THR A 184 -2.53 26.95 40.76
CA THR A 184 -3.76 27.77 40.55
C THR A 184 -5.06 27.03 40.88
N LEU A 185 -5.01 25.72 41.14
CA LEU A 185 -6.10 24.99 41.77
C LEU A 185 -6.13 25.38 43.26
N SER A 186 -6.76 26.51 43.56
CA SER A 186 -7.10 26.92 44.93
C SER A 186 -8.06 25.89 45.54
N VAL A 187 -7.50 24.84 46.14
CA VAL A 187 -8.24 23.88 46.96
C VAL A 187 -8.72 24.63 48.20
N PRO A 188 -10.03 24.78 48.44
CA PRO A 188 -10.52 25.49 49.61
C PRO A 188 -10.06 24.78 50.89
N GLU A 189 -9.42 25.53 51.77
CA GLU A 189 -8.74 25.04 52.98
C GLU A 189 -9.66 24.25 53.94
N ARG A 190 -10.98 24.46 53.81
CA ARG A 190 -12.02 23.69 54.52
C ARG A 190 -12.02 22.19 54.20
N LEU A 191 -11.45 21.75 53.06
CA LEU A 191 -11.39 20.33 52.67
C LEU A 191 -10.13 19.61 53.15
N ARG A 192 -9.11 20.32 53.68
CA ARG A 192 -7.90 19.70 54.25
C ARG A 192 -8.12 19.11 55.65
N MET A 193 -9.05 19.65 56.43
CA MET A 193 -9.24 19.24 57.83
C MET A 193 -10.21 18.06 58.03
N SER A 194 -10.98 17.65 57.02
CA SER A 194 -12.05 16.66 57.21
C SER A 194 -11.65 15.20 57.00
N GLY A 195 -10.36 14.89 56.77
CA GLY A 195 -9.86 13.50 56.60
C GLY A 195 -10.53 12.69 55.47
N ARG A 196 -11.39 13.34 54.68
CA ARG A 196 -12.12 12.77 53.55
C ARG A 196 -11.57 13.43 52.31
N PHE A 197 -10.62 12.76 51.67
CA PHE A 197 -10.35 13.04 50.28
C PHE A 197 -11.64 12.73 49.53
N PRO A 198 -12.31 13.72 48.90
CA PRO A 198 -13.28 13.37 47.89
C PRO A 198 -12.49 12.56 46.87
N VAL A 199 -12.90 11.31 46.64
CA VAL A 199 -12.55 10.64 45.39
C VAL A 199 -13.10 11.57 44.33
N VAL A 200 -12.25 12.44 43.78
CA VAL A 200 -12.53 13.19 42.57
C VAL A 200 -12.71 12.08 41.55
N ARG A 201 -13.97 11.65 41.40
CA ARG A 201 -14.39 10.78 40.32
C ARG A 201 -13.88 11.50 39.10
N ALA A 202 -12.85 10.94 38.47
CA ALA A 202 -12.21 11.53 37.31
C ALA A 202 -13.34 12.06 36.42
N PRO A 203 -13.32 13.36 36.05
CA PRO A 203 -14.39 13.92 35.23
C PRO A 203 -14.59 12.95 34.09
N ASP A 204 -15.83 12.51 33.91
CA ASP A 204 -16.22 11.47 32.98
C ASP A 204 -15.61 11.81 31.61
N LEU A 205 -14.43 11.23 31.31
CA LEU A 205 -13.68 11.44 30.07
C LEU A 205 -14.44 10.82 28.87
N THR A 206 -15.67 10.40 29.11
CA THR A 206 -16.63 9.84 28.17
C THR A 206 -17.48 10.91 27.48
N ALA A 207 -17.46 12.18 27.91
CA ALA A 207 -18.41 13.18 27.42
C ALA A 207 -17.85 14.37 26.59
N SER A 208 -16.55 14.67 26.55
CA SER A 208 -16.10 15.93 25.89
C SER A 208 -14.70 15.94 25.26
N GLY A 209 -14.31 14.84 24.63
CA GLY A 209 -13.20 14.84 23.67
C GLY A 209 -13.25 13.57 22.85
N ARG A 210 -13.92 13.50 21.70
CA ARG A 210 -13.36 13.93 20.40
C ARG A 210 -11.84 13.78 20.24
N PHE A 211 -11.18 12.89 20.98
CA PHE A 211 -10.05 12.12 20.48
C PHE A 211 -10.58 10.90 19.72
N ARG A 212 -11.61 11.12 18.90
CA ARG A 212 -11.70 10.38 17.65
C ARG A 212 -10.47 10.86 16.91
N THR A 213 -9.33 10.17 17.11
CA THR A 213 -8.21 10.18 16.18
C THR A 213 -8.87 10.25 14.82
N LEU A 214 -8.70 11.38 14.13
CA LEU A 214 -9.36 11.64 12.86
C LEU A 214 -8.78 10.63 11.88
N ALA A 215 -9.30 9.40 11.93
CA ALA A 215 -9.10 8.41 10.90
C ALA A 215 -9.43 9.16 9.62
N PRO A 216 -8.48 9.25 8.68
CA PRO A 216 -8.65 10.06 7.50
C PRO A 216 -10.00 9.73 6.90
N SER A 217 -10.84 10.75 6.69
CA SER A 217 -12.24 10.53 6.33
C SER A 217 -12.26 9.63 5.09
N TRP A 218 -12.82 8.42 5.21
CA TRP A 218 -12.82 7.38 4.18
C TRP A 218 -13.22 7.95 2.80
N ARG A 219 -14.16 8.91 2.80
CA ARG A 219 -14.58 9.67 1.63
C ARG A 219 -13.44 10.41 0.92
N ARG A 220 -12.58 11.15 1.63
CA ARG A 220 -11.44 11.86 1.02
C ARG A 220 -10.44 10.89 0.43
N THR A 221 -10.06 9.84 1.15
CA THR A 221 -9.14 8.81 0.64
C THR A 221 -9.70 8.15 -0.63
N LEU A 222 -10.98 7.79 -0.63
CA LEU A 222 -11.64 7.24 -1.82
C LEU A 222 -11.70 8.25 -2.98
N LEU A 223 -12.00 9.51 -2.72
CA LEU A 223 -12.01 10.55 -3.76
C LEU A 223 -10.64 10.67 -4.40
N TYR A 224 -9.58 10.81 -3.61
CA TYR A 224 -8.21 10.89 -4.13
C TYR A 224 -7.80 9.61 -4.88
N ALA A 225 -8.10 8.44 -4.33
CA ALA A 225 -7.83 7.17 -5.00
C ALA A 225 -8.59 7.05 -6.34
N SER A 226 -9.83 7.53 -6.40
CA SER A 226 -10.65 7.55 -7.61
C SER A 226 -10.09 8.50 -8.65
N VAL A 227 -9.66 9.70 -8.24
CA VAL A 227 -9.01 10.67 -9.13
C VAL A 227 -7.72 10.10 -9.72
N THR A 228 -6.88 9.47 -8.89
CA THR A 228 -5.67 8.79 -9.38
C THR A 228 -6.02 7.67 -10.35
N GLY A 229 -7.01 6.83 -10.00
CA GLY A 229 -7.42 5.69 -10.83
C GLY A 229 -7.94 6.12 -12.18
N ILE A 230 -8.86 7.08 -12.22
CA ILE A 230 -9.39 7.64 -13.46
C ILE A 230 -8.27 8.28 -14.26
N GLY A 231 -7.39 9.08 -13.64
CA GLY A 231 -6.28 9.72 -14.33
C GLY A 231 -5.32 8.72 -15.01
N VAL A 232 -4.93 7.65 -14.32
CA VAL A 232 -4.09 6.59 -14.90
C VAL A 232 -4.86 5.77 -15.95
N GLY A 233 -6.16 5.54 -15.74
CA GLY A 233 -7.05 4.89 -16.69
C GLY A 233 -7.16 5.62 -18.02
N GLU A 234 -7.37 6.94 -18.00
CA GLU A 234 -7.41 7.78 -19.21
C GLU A 234 -6.09 7.72 -19.99
N VAL A 235 -4.95 7.75 -19.29
CA VAL A 235 -3.63 7.58 -19.92
C VAL A 235 -3.48 6.22 -20.60
N THR A 236 -4.11 5.18 -20.06
CA THR A 236 -4.09 3.83 -20.67
C THR A 236 -4.70 3.84 -22.08
N TRP A 237 -5.77 4.62 -22.31
CA TRP A 237 -6.37 4.76 -23.64
C TRP A 237 -5.38 5.36 -24.64
N ALA A 238 -4.66 6.41 -24.23
CA ALA A 238 -3.63 7.02 -25.08
C ALA A 238 -2.48 6.03 -25.36
N LEU A 239 -2.05 5.25 -24.36
CA LEU A 239 -0.99 4.26 -24.52
C LEU A 239 -1.36 3.14 -25.49
N ASN A 240 -2.62 2.74 -25.57
CA ASN A 240 -3.05 1.69 -26.50
C ASN A 240 -2.79 2.02 -27.98
N TYR A 241 -2.64 3.30 -28.33
CA TYR A 241 -2.25 3.74 -29.67
C TYR A 241 -0.73 3.82 -29.87
N TRP A 242 0.05 3.67 -28.80
CA TRP A 242 1.52 3.73 -28.84
C TRP A 242 2.11 2.31 -28.94
N PRO A 243 3.08 2.05 -29.85
CA PRO A 243 3.74 0.75 -30.00
C PRO A 243 4.70 0.38 -28.86
N LEU A 244 4.29 0.51 -27.61
CA LEU A 244 5.08 0.09 -26.44
C LEU A 244 4.93 -1.42 -26.19
N ASN A 245 5.97 -2.05 -25.66
CA ASN A 245 5.88 -3.42 -25.14
C ASN A 245 5.25 -3.42 -23.72
N GLY A 246 4.92 -4.61 -23.20
CA GLY A 246 4.33 -4.80 -21.87
C GLY A 246 5.05 -4.04 -20.75
N LEU A 247 6.38 -4.22 -20.69
CA LEU A 247 7.24 -3.60 -19.68
C LEU A 247 7.29 -2.07 -19.79
N GLN A 248 7.38 -1.52 -21.01
CA GLN A 248 7.39 -0.08 -21.25
C GLN A 248 6.05 0.56 -20.90
N GLY A 249 4.93 -0.08 -21.28
CA GLY A 249 3.59 0.38 -20.89
C GLY A 249 3.40 0.36 -19.37
N GLY A 250 3.83 -0.71 -18.71
CA GLY A 250 3.82 -0.80 -17.24
C GLY A 250 4.68 0.27 -16.56
N ALA A 251 5.89 0.53 -17.08
CA ALA A 251 6.78 1.57 -16.58
C ALA A 251 6.19 2.98 -16.78
N PHE A 252 5.56 3.22 -17.93
CA PHE A 252 4.89 4.49 -18.21
C PHE A 252 3.74 4.73 -17.24
N LEU A 253 2.86 3.74 -17.07
CA LEU A 253 1.73 3.82 -16.13
C LEU A 253 2.21 3.99 -14.69
N LEU A 254 3.31 3.33 -14.31
CA LEU A 254 3.92 3.50 -12.99
C LEU A 254 4.44 4.93 -12.78
N ALA A 255 5.09 5.52 -13.79
CA ALA A 255 5.59 6.89 -13.71
C ALA A 255 4.45 7.91 -13.57
N VAL A 256 3.36 7.74 -14.32
CA VAL A 256 2.14 8.55 -14.18
C VAL A 256 1.51 8.36 -12.80
N TYR A 257 1.37 7.11 -12.35
CA TYR A 257 0.86 6.80 -11.02
C TYR A 257 1.68 7.49 -9.93
N TYR A 258 3.02 7.35 -9.97
CA TYR A 258 3.95 7.99 -9.03
C TYR A 258 3.82 9.51 -9.00
N PHE A 259 3.71 10.14 -10.17
CA PHE A 259 3.53 11.58 -10.27
C PHE A 259 2.21 12.04 -9.65
N VAL A 260 1.10 11.38 -9.99
CA VAL A 260 -0.23 11.74 -9.50
C VAL A 260 -0.34 11.48 -7.99
N THR A 261 0.10 10.32 -7.49
CA THR A 261 0.09 10.04 -6.05
C THR A 261 1.03 10.97 -5.28
N GLY A 262 2.21 11.28 -5.83
CA GLY A 262 3.15 12.24 -5.25
C GLY A 262 2.51 13.61 -5.09
N ILE A 263 1.96 14.19 -6.16
CA ILE A 263 1.28 15.50 -6.11
C ILE A 263 0.12 15.49 -5.12
N LEU A 264 -0.74 14.48 -5.17
CA LEU A 264 -1.90 14.37 -4.27
C LEU A 264 -1.48 14.27 -2.81
N THR A 265 -0.41 13.53 -2.54
CA THR A 265 0.16 13.44 -1.20
C THR A 265 0.66 14.82 -0.77
N TYR A 266 1.44 15.54 -1.57
CA TYR A 266 1.88 16.90 -1.21
C TYR A 266 0.73 17.92 -1.08
N ALA A 267 -0.30 17.80 -1.90
CA ALA A 267 -1.52 18.60 -1.84
C ALA A 267 -2.25 18.41 -0.51
N LEU A 268 -2.37 17.16 -0.06
CA LEU A 268 -2.95 16.81 1.22
C LEU A 268 -2.19 17.39 2.42
N HIS A 269 -0.88 17.59 2.29
CA HIS A 269 -0.03 18.13 3.37
C HIS A 269 0.06 19.67 3.36
N ALA A 270 -0.71 20.35 2.50
CA ALA A 270 -0.70 21.82 2.35
C ALA A 270 0.71 22.42 2.12
N ARG A 271 1.64 21.63 1.55
CA ARG A 271 3.02 22.01 1.26
C ARG A 271 3.31 22.03 -0.24
N LEU A 272 2.31 22.37 -1.05
CA LEU A 272 2.48 22.54 -2.50
C LEU A 272 3.36 23.76 -2.76
N ARG A 273 4.66 23.54 -2.87
CA ARG A 273 5.59 24.49 -3.47
C ARG A 273 5.73 24.11 -4.94
N LEU A 274 5.58 25.10 -5.83
CA LEU A 274 5.71 24.93 -7.28
C LEU A 274 7.03 24.24 -7.65
N ARG A 275 8.11 24.53 -6.90
CA ARG A 275 9.42 23.89 -7.03
C ARG A 275 9.37 22.37 -6.88
N VAL A 276 8.66 21.85 -5.87
CA VAL A 276 8.56 20.40 -5.63
C VAL A 276 7.74 19.74 -6.74
N THR A 277 6.65 20.37 -7.18
CA THR A 277 5.86 19.89 -8.32
C THR A 277 6.70 19.84 -9.59
N LEU A 278 7.56 20.85 -9.83
CA LEU A 278 8.48 20.86 -10.96
C LEU A 278 9.57 19.80 -10.84
N GLU A 279 10.16 19.58 -9.67
CA GLU A 279 11.17 18.53 -9.47
C GLU A 279 10.60 17.14 -9.80
N TYR A 280 9.43 16.81 -9.24
CA TYR A 280 8.76 15.54 -9.53
C TYR A 280 8.29 15.46 -11.00
N GLY A 281 7.81 16.57 -11.56
CA GLY A 281 7.40 16.66 -12.96
C GLY A 281 8.56 16.43 -13.92
N VAL A 282 9.72 17.02 -13.65
CA VAL A 282 10.93 16.85 -14.46
C VAL A 282 11.46 15.42 -14.37
N ILE A 283 11.50 14.81 -13.18
CA ILE A 283 11.94 13.41 -13.03
C ILE A 283 10.99 12.47 -13.77
N THR A 284 9.68 12.69 -13.63
CA THR A 284 8.66 11.89 -14.34
C THR A 284 8.80 12.06 -15.83
N LEU A 285 8.88 13.30 -16.33
CA LEU A 285 9.03 13.59 -17.75
C LEU A 285 10.31 12.98 -18.32
N ALA A 286 11.45 13.10 -17.62
CA ALA A 286 12.70 12.48 -18.03
C ALA A 286 12.59 10.94 -18.11
N GLY A 287 11.94 10.31 -17.13
CA GLY A 287 11.65 8.87 -17.15
C GLY A 287 10.77 8.47 -18.32
N LEU A 288 9.69 9.22 -18.58
CA LEU A 288 8.79 8.97 -19.71
C LEU A 288 9.50 9.15 -21.06
N LEU A 289 10.33 10.19 -21.21
CA LEU A 289 11.13 10.42 -22.40
C LEU A 289 12.16 9.30 -22.62
N LEU A 290 12.81 8.81 -21.57
CA LEU A 290 13.73 7.67 -21.65
C LEU A 290 12.98 6.40 -22.11
N ILE A 291 11.81 6.11 -21.54
CA ILE A 291 10.98 4.97 -21.93
C ILE A 291 10.56 5.09 -23.40
N ALA A 292 10.09 6.27 -23.81
CA ALA A 292 9.71 6.55 -25.20
C ALA A 292 10.90 6.41 -26.16
N PHE A 293 12.06 6.92 -25.78
CA PHE A 293 13.30 6.82 -26.56
C PHE A 293 13.72 5.35 -26.75
N ILE A 294 13.75 4.56 -25.68
CA ILE A 294 14.06 3.11 -25.74
C ILE A 294 13.01 2.36 -26.57
N GLY A 295 11.74 2.77 -26.52
CA GLY A 295 10.65 2.18 -27.30
C GLY A 295 10.71 2.50 -28.80
N LEU A 296 11.17 3.70 -29.16
CA LEU A 296 11.27 4.17 -30.54
C LEU A 296 12.59 3.77 -31.21
N MET A 297 13.60 3.35 -30.44
CA MET A 297 14.87 2.92 -31.00
C MET A 297 14.63 1.68 -31.89
N PRO A 298 14.95 1.74 -33.20
CA PRO A 298 14.77 0.61 -34.09
C PRO A 298 15.52 -0.59 -33.53
N ARG A 299 14.79 -1.68 -33.27
CA ARG A 299 15.43 -2.95 -32.93
C ARG A 299 16.06 -3.48 -34.20
N SER A 300 17.29 -3.08 -34.48
CA SER A 300 18.11 -3.69 -35.51
C SER A 300 18.48 -5.11 -35.04
N LEU A 301 17.63 -6.06 -35.37
CA LEU A 301 17.88 -7.50 -35.36
C LEU A 301 17.35 -8.06 -36.68
#